data_AF-A0A0F3GPS3-F1
#
_entry.id   AF-A0A0F3GPS3-F1
#
_cell.length_a   1.000
_cell.length_b   1.000
_cell.length_c   1.000
_cell.angle_alpha   90.00
_cell.angle_beta   90.00
_cell.angle_gamma   90.00
#
_symmetry.space_group_name_H-M   'P 1'
#
loop_
_entity.id
_entity.type
_entity.pdbx_description
1 polymer ?
#
loop_
_entity_poly.entity_id
_entity_poly.type
_entity_poly.pdbx_seq_one_letter_code
_entity_poly.pdbx_strand_id
1 'polypeptide(L)' 'MTLLPFLKMVPGIVWFLLKLYACIFFYYWIRATIPRYRYDQLMAIGWKLLIPLALVNIVITALMKLWLTSGRT' A
#
# COMPACT_ATOMS: atom_id res chain seq x y z
N MET A 1 -9.71 -20.78 20.45
CA MET A 1 -9.21 -19.41 20.70
C MET A 1 -9.74 -18.45 19.64
N THR A 2 -11.05 -18.22 19.63
CA THR A 2 -11.74 -17.36 18.64
C THR A 2 -12.34 -16.17 19.38
N LEU A 3 -11.62 -15.04 19.40
CA LEU A 3 -11.98 -13.90 20.24
C LEU A 3 -13.06 -12.98 19.63
N LEU A 4 -13.45 -13.12 18.35
CA LEU A 4 -14.41 -12.22 17.71
C LEU A 4 -15.31 -12.97 16.70
N PRO A 5 -16.36 -13.68 17.16
CA PRO A 5 -17.27 -14.46 16.29
C PRO A 5 -18.09 -13.59 15.31
N PHE A 6 -18.25 -12.30 15.59
CA PHE A 6 -18.98 -11.36 14.73
C PHE A 6 -18.24 -11.00 13.45
N LEU A 7 -16.90 -11.08 13.41
CA LEU A 7 -16.11 -10.78 12.21
C LEU A 7 -16.34 -11.79 11.08
N LYS A 8 -16.80 -13.01 11.40
CA LYS A 8 -17.18 -14.03 10.41
C LYS A 8 -18.56 -13.78 9.78
N MET A 9 -19.41 -13.01 10.45
CA MET A 9 -20.75 -12.67 9.98
C MET A 9 -20.77 -11.45 9.07
N VAL A 10 -19.73 -10.61 9.14
CA VAL A 10 -19.56 -9.44 8.28
C VAL A 10 -19.26 -9.94 6.85
N PRO A 11 -20.16 -9.71 5.87
CA PRO A 11 -19.90 -10.13 4.50
C PRO A 11 -18.67 -9.36 3.98
N GLY A 12 -17.83 -10.02 3.17
CA GLY A 12 -16.59 -9.42 2.65
C GLY A 12 -16.77 -8.05 1.99
N ILE A 13 -17.99 -7.77 1.53
CA ILE A 13 -18.40 -6.46 1.00
C ILE A 13 -18.26 -5.31 2.02
N VAL A 14 -18.54 -5.54 3.31
CA VAL A 14 -18.45 -4.52 4.35
C VAL A 14 -16.98 -4.21 4.66
N TRP A 15 -16.11 -5.21 4.63
CA TRP A 15 -14.67 -5.00 4.79
C TRP A 15 -14.07 -4.25 3.59
N PHE A 16 -14.56 -4.54 2.38
CA PHE A 16 -14.22 -3.80 1.18
C PHE A 16 -14.68 -2.33 1.25
N LEU A 17 -15.94 -2.10 1.63
CA LEU A 17 -16.51 -0.77 1.84
C LEU A 17 -15.73 0.01 2.92
N LEU A 18 -15.39 -0.63 4.04
CA LEU A 18 -14.63 0.02 5.11
C LEU A 18 -13.25 0.51 4.61
N LYS A 19 -12.52 -0.33 3.87
CA LYS A 19 -11.25 0.07 3.26
C LYS A 19 -11.44 1.19 2.25
N LEU A 20 -12.49 1.13 1.42
CA LEU A 20 -12.82 2.17 0.45
C LEU A 20 -13.08 3.52 1.14
N TYR A 21 -13.93 3.55 2.16
CA TYR A 21 -14.23 4.77 2.93
C TYR A 21 -12.98 5.29 3.64
N ALA A 22 -12.12 4.43 4.18
CA ALA A 22 -10.85 4.84 4.76
C ALA A 22 -9.92 5.50 3.73
N CYS A 23 -9.82 4.95 2.51
CA CYS A 23 -9.04 5.54 1.43
C CYS A 23 -9.62 6.90 0.97
N ILE A 24 -10.95 7.01 0.84
CA ILE A 24 -11.62 8.27 0.46
C ILE A 24 -11.40 9.34 1.52
N PHE A 25 -11.57 8.99 2.80
CA PHE A 25 -11.33 9.88 3.92
C PHE A 25 -9.88 10.38 3.94
N PHE A 26 -8.92 9.48 3.75
CA PHE A 26 -7.50 9.83 3.68
C PHE A 26 -7.20 10.79 2.51
N TYR A 27 -7.76 10.55 1.33
CA TYR A 27 -7.61 11.45 0.19
C TYR A 27 -8.21 12.84 0.45
N TYR A 28 -9.41 12.89 1.02
CA TYR A 28 -10.06 14.13 1.38
C TYR A 28 -9.25 14.91 2.43
N TRP A 29 -8.72 14.20 3.42
CA TRP A 29 -7.87 14.78 4.46
C TRP A 29 -6.57 15.34 3.89
N ILE A 30 -5.89 14.60 3.01
CA ILE A 30 -4.68 15.08 2.32
C ILE A 30 -4.97 16.37 1.55
N ARG A 31 -6.09 16.44 0.81
CA ARG A 31 -6.46 17.67 0.09
C ARG A 31 -6.68 18.84 1.04
N ALA A 32 -7.25 18.61 2.22
CA ALA A 32 -7.48 19.64 3.23
C ALA A 32 -6.17 20.09 3.90
N THR A 33 -5.18 19.21 4.06
CA THR A 33 -3.92 19.49 4.76
C THR A 33 -2.81 20.04 3.87
N ILE A 34 -2.84 19.84 2.54
CA ILE A 34 -1.78 20.31 1.63
C ILE A 34 -2.08 21.72 1.08
N PRO A 35 -1.32 22.76 1.47
CA PRO A 35 -1.39 24.08 0.86
C PRO A 35 -0.50 24.10 -0.39
N ARG A 36 -1.08 23.91 -1.58
CA ARG A 36 -0.44 24.01 -2.93
C ARG A 36 0.98 23.43 -3.06
N TYR A 37 1.08 22.15 -3.40
CA TYR A 37 2.34 21.55 -3.82
C TYR A 37 2.72 21.96 -5.26
N ARG A 38 3.99 22.28 -5.52
CA ARG A 38 4.45 22.61 -6.89
C ARG A 38 4.64 21.32 -7.68
N TYR A 39 4.22 21.30 -8.94
CA TYR A 39 4.33 20.13 -9.83
C TYR A 39 5.78 19.62 -9.94
N ASP A 40 6.77 20.52 -9.90
CA ASP A 40 8.18 20.17 -9.97
C ASP A 40 8.65 19.37 -8.74
N GLN A 41 8.08 19.65 -7.56
CA GLN A 41 8.43 18.92 -6.33
C GLN A 41 7.86 17.50 -6.37
N LEU A 42 6.64 17.36 -6.90
CA LEU A 42 6.03 16.05 -7.11
C LEU A 42 6.84 15.22 -8.11
N MET A 43 7.27 15.84 -9.21
CA MET A 43 8.09 15.18 -10.23
C MET A 43 9.46 14.79 -9.67
N ALA A 44 10.09 15.65 -8.88
CA ALA A 44 11.35 15.33 -8.22
C ALA A 44 11.22 14.16 -7.24
N ILE A 45 10.15 14.10 -6.44
CA ILE A 45 9.90 12.96 -5.52
C ILE A 45 9.65 11.68 -6.32
N GLY A 46 8.80 11.74 -7.35
CA GLY A 46 8.51 10.60 -8.24
C GLY A 46 9.77 10.03 -8.89
N TRP A 47 10.54 10.87 -9.55
CA TRP A 47 11.69 10.44 -10.33
C TRP A 47 12.93 10.14 -9.47
N LYS A 48 13.16 10.87 -8.37
CA LYS A 48 14.35 10.65 -7.53
C LYS A 48 14.15 9.65 -6.41
N LEU A 49 12.92 9.43 -5.94
CA LEU A 49 12.66 8.55 -4.80
C LEU A 49 11.82 7.34 -5.18
N LEU A 50 10.70 7.49 -5.90
CA LEU A 50 9.82 6.35 -6.20
C LEU A 50 10.43 5.35 -7.19
N ILE A 51 11.09 5.82 -8.26
CA ILE A 51 11.72 4.94 -9.25
C ILE A 51 12.82 4.05 -8.65
N PRO A 52 13.85 4.59 -7.96
CA PRO A 52 14.87 3.73 -7.36
C PRO A 52 14.30 2.83 -6.27
N LEU A 53 13.34 3.30 -5.48
CA LEU A 53 12.68 2.49 -4.45
C LEU A 53 11.90 1.32 -5.06
N ALA A 54 11.18 1.52 -6.17
CA ALA A 54 10.49 0.45 -6.89
C ALA A 54 11.48 -0.59 -7.42
N LEU A 55 12.61 -0.15 -7.98
CA LEU A 55 13.65 -1.03 -8.50
C LEU A 55 14.27 -1.90 -7.40
N VAL A 56 14.56 -1.31 -6.24
CA VAL A 56 15.03 -2.02 -5.05
C VAL A 56 14.01 -3.06 -4.57
N ASN A 57 12.71 -2.72 -4.52
CA ASN A 57 11.66 -3.66 -4.13
C ASN A 57 11.57 -4.88 -5.06
N ILE A 58 11.72 -4.66 -6.37
CA ILE A 58 11.72 -5.76 -7.35
C ILE A 58 12.91 -6.69 -7.11
N VAL A 59 14.12 -6.15 -6.92
CA VAL A 59 15.33 -6.94 -6.64
C VAL A 59 15.17 -7.74 -5.34
N ILE A 60 14.69 -7.11 -4.26
CA ILE A 60 14.46 -7.78 -2.96
C ILE A 60 13.45 -8.92 -3.12
N THR A 61 12.33 -8.67 -3.82
CA THR A 61 11.30 -9.69 -4.04
C THR A 61 11.82 -10.86 -4.88
N ALA A 62 12.63 -10.58 -5.91
CA ALA A 62 13.26 -11.61 -6.73
C ALA A 62 14.24 -12.46 -5.93
N LEU A 63 15.11 -11.84 -5.12
CA LEU A 63 16.03 -12.54 -4.23
C LEU A 63 15.29 -13.39 -3.20
N MET A 64 14.23 -12.85 -2.58
CA MET A 64 13.42 -13.58 -1.62
C MET A 64 12.74 -14.79 -2.27
N LYS A 65 12.16 -14.66 -3.46
CA LYS A 65 11.58 -15.81 -4.18
C LYS A 65 12.63 -16.85 -4.56
N LEU A 66 13.81 -16.43 -5.02
CA LEU A 66 14.90 -17.33 -5.35
C LEU A 66 15.38 -18.12 -4.11
N TRP A 67 15.54 -17.43 -2.98
CA TRP A 67 15.93 -18.06 -1.74
C TRP A 67 14.88 -19.06 -1.24
N LEU A 68 13.59 -18.72 -1.34
CA LEU A 68 12.48 -19.61 -1.00
C LEU A 68 12.33 -20.79 -1.97
N THR A 69 12.72 -20.65 -3.24
CA THR A 69 12.65 -21.75 -4.22
C THR A 69 13.82 -22.72 -4.08
N SER A 70 14.99 -22.23 -3.66
CA SER A 70 16.20 -23.06 -3.52
C SER A 70 16.12 -24.13 -2.43
N GLY A 71 15.17 -24.02 -1.50
CA GLY A 71 14.93 -25.01 -0.44
C GLY A 71 13.79 -26.01 -0.72
N ARG A 72 13.23 -26.03 -1.95
CA ARG A 72 12.12 -26.92 -2.33
C ARG A 72 12.49 -27.98 -3.39
N THR A 73 13.76 -28.15 -3.71
CA THR A 73 14.32 -29.26 -4.51
C THR A 73 15.45 -29.90 -3.72
#